data_AF-A0A5C9B6R4-F1
#
_entry.id   AF-A0A5C9B6R4-F1
#
_cell.length_a   1.000
_cell.length_b   1.000
_cell.length_c   1.000
_cell.angle_alpha   90.00
_cell.angle_beta   90.00
_cell.angle_gamma   90.00
#
_symmetry.space_group_name_H-M   'P 1'
#
loop_
_entity.id
_entity.type
_entity.pdbx_description
1 polymer ?
#
loop_
_entity_poly.entity_id
_entity_poly.type
_entity_poly.pdbx_seq_one_letter_code
_entity_poly.pdbx_strand_id
1 'polypeptide(L)'
;MGLLGRPFDRGRNSISRIRQGDMLSAKELASWSSKRNARNTSSSALAACTESLRFRVVDDQRCTPTSTADLTDALVKLIATNAFGLYHATNSGSTTWCEFAREIFRLAKMDVEVIPITTAEFGAKAPRPAYSVLDCSKLASVIGEPLPDWHDALARYLASRPE
;
A
#
# COMPACT_ATOMS: atom_id res chain seq x y z
N MET A 1 41.39 5.93 13.57
CA MET A 1 41.98 6.73 12.47
C MET A 1 41.34 6.21 11.18
N GLY A 2 40.13 6.67 10.81
CA GLY A 2 39.89 7.84 9.94
C GLY A 2 40.41 7.56 8.52
N LEU A 3 39.72 7.72 7.39
CA LEU A 3 38.42 8.27 7.00
C LEU A 3 38.34 8.04 5.45
N LEU A 4 37.19 8.40 4.84
CA LEU A 4 36.94 8.66 3.40
C LEU A 4 36.54 7.41 2.56
N GLY A 5 35.28 7.22 2.21
CA GLY A 5 34.35 8.22 1.67
C GLY A 5 34.73 8.50 0.22
N ARG A 6 34.16 7.74 -0.71
CA ARG A 6 34.25 7.99 -2.16
C ARG A 6 32.87 8.29 -2.74
N PRO A 7 32.81 9.12 -3.78
CA PRO A 7 31.79 10.15 -3.95
C PRO A 7 30.56 9.61 -4.68
N PHE A 8 29.40 10.09 -4.25
CA PHE A 8 28.17 10.04 -5.04
C PHE A 8 28.17 11.23 -5.99
N ASP A 9 28.62 11.06 -7.23
CA ASP A 9 28.35 12.03 -8.30
C ASP A 9 27.70 11.36 -9.53
N ARG A 10 26.98 12.22 -10.24
CA ARG A 10 25.73 12.04 -10.97
C ARG A 10 25.84 11.24 -12.27
N GLY A 11 24.92 10.31 -12.44
CA GLY A 11 24.44 9.85 -13.74
C GLY A 11 22.93 10.12 -13.85
N ARG A 12 22.55 11.07 -14.71
CA ARG A 12 21.17 11.28 -15.16
C ARG A 12 20.69 10.00 -15.84
N ASN A 13 19.79 9.29 -15.17
CA ASN A 13 18.76 8.47 -15.80
C ASN A 13 17.60 8.39 -14.82
N SER A 14 16.49 9.01 -15.21
CA SER A 14 15.21 9.00 -14.49
C SER A 14 14.67 7.58 -14.46
N ILE A 15 15.08 6.82 -13.46
CA ILE A 15 14.50 5.54 -13.08
C ILE A 15 13.72 5.82 -11.80
N SER A 16 12.39 5.74 -11.88
CA SER A 16 11.48 5.79 -10.75
C SER A 16 11.90 4.72 -9.74
N ARG A 17 12.64 5.14 -8.72
CA ARG A 17 13.19 4.31 -7.66
C ARG A 17 12.07 4.05 -6.66
N ILE A 18 11.36 2.93 -6.83
CA ILE A 18 10.46 2.42 -5.79
C ILE A 18 11.34 2.09 -4.59
N ARG A 19 11.21 2.86 -3.50
CA ARG A 19 11.94 2.63 -2.24
C ARG A 19 11.13 1.69 -1.36
N GLN A 20 11.87 0.84 -0.67
CA GLN A 20 11.39 -0.09 0.35
C GLN A 20 10.78 0.74 1.49
N GLY A 21 9.46 0.71 1.64
CA GLY A 21 8.71 1.51 2.63
C GLY A 21 7.50 2.25 2.07
N ASP A 22 7.37 2.37 0.74
CA ASP A 22 6.22 3.04 0.16
C ASP A 22 5.02 2.08 0.11
N MET A 23 4.09 2.25 1.06
CA MET A 23 2.68 1.99 0.81
C MET A 23 2.38 2.50 -0.60
N LEU A 24 1.99 1.63 -1.54
CA LEU A 24 1.23 2.12 -2.67
C LEU A 24 -0.04 2.71 -2.05
N SER A 25 -0.03 4.02 -1.84
CA SER A 25 -1.18 4.71 -1.32
C SER A 25 -2.33 4.42 -2.30
N ALA A 26 -3.55 4.22 -1.82
CA ALA A 26 -4.69 4.05 -2.73
C ALA A 26 -4.84 5.24 -3.71
N LYS A 27 -4.18 6.37 -3.42
CA LYS A 27 -3.95 7.50 -4.35
C LYS A 27 -3.11 7.13 -5.57
N GLU A 28 -1.99 6.42 -5.40
CA GLU A 28 -1.14 5.99 -6.51
C GLU A 28 -1.82 4.92 -7.37
N LEU A 29 -2.57 3.99 -6.75
CA LEU A 29 -3.35 2.99 -7.49
C LEU A 29 -4.46 3.64 -8.33
N ALA A 30 -5.21 4.59 -7.75
CA ALA A 30 -6.23 5.35 -8.48
C ALA A 30 -5.63 6.27 -9.56
N SER A 31 -4.52 6.96 -9.25
CA SER A 31 -3.82 7.83 -10.19
C SER A 31 -3.18 7.06 -11.36
N TRP A 32 -2.65 5.86 -11.09
CA TRP A 32 -2.08 5.00 -12.12
C TRP A 32 -3.13 4.51 -13.11
N SER A 33 -4.34 4.21 -12.63
CA SER A 33 -5.49 3.89 -13.49
C SER A 33 -5.89 5.09 -14.38
N SER A 34 -6.04 6.28 -13.78
CA SER A 34 -6.43 7.50 -14.50
C SER A 34 -5.42 7.92 -15.60
N LYS A 35 -4.11 7.81 -15.35
CA LYS A 35 -3.06 8.21 -16.32
C LYS A 35 -2.96 7.31 -17.56
N ARG A 36 -3.46 6.08 -17.53
CA ARG A 36 -3.54 5.24 -18.74
C ARG A 36 -4.64 5.70 -19.70
N ASN A 37 -5.67 6.36 -19.18
CA ASN A 37 -6.82 6.81 -19.96
C ASN A 37 -6.51 8.05 -20.83
N ALA A 38 -5.49 8.85 -20.47
CA ALA A 38 -5.15 10.08 -21.17
C ALA A 38 -4.35 9.90 -22.48
N ARG A 39 -4.03 8.66 -22.90
CA ARG A 39 -3.18 8.39 -24.09
C ARG A 39 -3.94 7.97 -25.35
N ASN A 40 -5.26 8.12 -25.38
CA ASN A 40 -6.09 7.61 -26.49
C ASN A 40 -6.82 8.77 -27.17
N THR A 41 -6.11 9.56 -27.99
CA THR A 41 -6.73 10.62 -28.79
C THR A 41 -7.50 10.04 -30.00
N SER A 42 -8.78 10.39 -30.05
CA SER A 42 -9.60 10.68 -31.23
C SER A 42 -10.09 9.58 -32.18
N SER A 43 -9.79 8.28 -32.00
CA SER A 43 -10.37 7.24 -32.91
C SER A 43 -10.70 5.88 -32.27
N SER A 44 -10.30 5.63 -31.02
CA SER A 44 -10.50 4.36 -30.31
C SER A 44 -11.62 4.39 -29.26
N ALA A 45 -12.45 5.44 -29.27
CA ALA A 45 -13.44 5.72 -28.23
C ALA A 45 -14.75 4.90 -28.31
N LEU A 46 -15.01 4.16 -29.40
CA LEU A 46 -16.28 3.45 -29.60
C LEU A 46 -16.21 1.93 -29.47
N ALA A 47 -15.00 1.33 -29.48
CA ALA A 47 -14.81 -0.11 -29.28
C ALA A 47 -14.35 -0.48 -27.86
N ALA A 48 -14.05 0.51 -27.02
CA ALA A 48 -13.56 0.32 -25.65
C ALA A 48 -14.65 0.45 -24.57
N CYS A 49 -15.93 0.60 -24.96
CA CYS A 49 -17.03 0.88 -24.04
C CYS A 49 -17.56 -0.35 -23.28
N THR A 50 -17.01 -1.55 -23.49
CA THR A 50 -17.52 -2.80 -22.89
C THR A 50 -16.45 -3.71 -22.31
N GLU A 51 -15.17 -3.31 -22.29
CA GLU A 51 -14.15 -4.08 -21.57
C GLU A 51 -13.90 -3.47 -20.20
N SER A 52 -14.31 -4.18 -19.14
CA SER A 52 -13.93 -3.86 -17.77
C SER A 52 -12.41 -3.72 -17.67
N LEU A 53 -11.92 -2.70 -16.97
CA LEU A 53 -10.49 -2.46 -16.84
C LEU A 53 -9.85 -3.63 -16.11
N ARG A 54 -8.78 -4.22 -16.66
CA ARG A 54 -8.06 -5.34 -16.01
C ARG A 54 -6.86 -4.85 -15.22
N PHE A 55 -6.74 -5.29 -13.97
CA PHE A 55 -5.65 -4.93 -13.07
C PHE A 55 -5.00 -6.17 -12.46
N ARG A 56 -3.74 -6.45 -12.81
CA ARG A 56 -2.99 -7.62 -12.33
C ARG A 56 -2.28 -7.33 -11.02
N VAL A 57 -2.49 -8.17 -9.99
CA VAL A 57 -1.96 -7.92 -8.63
C VAL A 57 -1.48 -9.20 -7.97
N VAL A 58 -0.38 -9.10 -7.22
CA VAL A 58 0.22 -10.23 -6.51
C VAL A 58 -0.74 -10.78 -5.44
N ASP A 59 -0.92 -12.09 -5.41
CA ASP A 59 -1.85 -12.77 -4.49
C ASP A 59 -1.17 -13.78 -3.54
N ASP A 60 0.14 -13.99 -3.68
CA ASP A 60 0.93 -14.91 -2.85
C ASP A 60 1.79 -14.20 -1.79
N GLN A 61 1.53 -12.91 -1.54
CA GLN A 61 2.14 -12.12 -0.47
C GLN A 61 1.07 -11.61 0.50
N ARG A 62 1.14 -12.02 1.77
CA ARG A 62 0.27 -11.56 2.85
C ARG A 62 0.89 -10.42 3.63
N CYS A 63 0.12 -9.37 3.87
CA CYS A 63 0.51 -8.20 4.64
C CYS A 63 -0.71 -7.62 5.41
N THR A 64 -0.49 -6.53 6.13
CA THR A 64 -1.56 -5.76 6.78
C THR A 64 -1.40 -4.28 6.42
N PRO A 65 -2.29 -3.71 5.59
CA PRO A 65 -2.28 -2.29 5.27
C PRO A 65 -2.43 -1.46 6.54
N THR A 66 -1.64 -0.39 6.67
CA THR A 66 -1.67 0.45 7.86
C THR A 66 -1.98 1.89 7.51
N SER A 67 -2.98 2.46 8.18
CA SER A 67 -3.33 3.87 8.08
C SER A 67 -2.34 4.73 8.87
N THR A 68 -1.84 5.78 8.24
CA THR A 68 -0.99 6.76 8.92
C THR A 68 -1.72 7.49 10.05
N ALA A 69 -3.04 7.69 9.93
CA ALA A 69 -3.84 8.31 10.98
C ALA A 69 -3.88 7.41 12.23
N ASP A 70 -4.25 6.14 12.06
CA ASP A 70 -4.33 5.18 13.17
C ASP A 70 -2.95 4.92 13.80
N LEU A 71 -1.90 4.88 12.98
CA LEU A 71 -0.52 4.78 13.47
C LEU A 71 -0.13 6.00 14.30
N THR A 72 -0.52 7.21 13.87
CA THR A 72 -0.24 8.45 14.62
C THR A 72 -0.97 8.46 15.95
N ASP A 73 -2.24 8.07 15.97
CA ASP A 73 -3.02 7.98 17.21
C ASP A 73 -2.42 6.97 18.20
N ALA A 74 -1.96 5.81 17.70
CA ALA A 74 -1.28 4.82 18.52
C ALA A 74 0.06 5.34 19.08
N LEU A 75 0.83 6.09 18.28
CA LEU A 75 2.07 6.73 18.73
C LEU A 75 1.79 7.79 19.80
N VAL A 76 0.77 8.63 19.64
CA VAL A 76 0.36 9.63 20.64
C VAL A 76 -0.01 8.97 21.95
N LYS A 77 -0.77 7.86 21.90
CA LYS A 77 -1.09 7.07 23.11
C LYS A 77 0.17 6.50 23.76
N LEU A 78 1.08 5.94 22.96
CA LEU A 78 2.31 5.33 23.47
C LEU A 78 3.23 6.35 24.15
N ILE A 79 3.44 7.54 23.56
CA ILE A 79 4.31 8.58 24.15
C ILE A 79 3.74 9.18 25.44
N ALA A 80 2.42 9.08 25.65
CA ALA A 80 1.78 9.49 26.90
C ALA A 80 2.01 8.48 28.04
N THR A 81 2.54 7.30 27.72
CA THR A 81 2.98 6.30 28.70
C THR A 81 4.47 6.47 29.04
N ASN A 82 4.95 5.71 30.02
CA ASN A 82 6.38 5.57 30.30
C ASN A 82 6.95 4.22 29.79
N ALA A 83 6.27 3.59 28.83
CA ALA A 83 6.55 2.24 28.37
C ALA A 83 7.49 2.24 27.15
N PHE A 84 8.80 2.25 27.41
CA PHE A 84 9.82 2.21 26.37
C PHE A 84 10.05 0.80 25.81
N GLY A 85 10.43 0.74 24.52
CA GLY A 85 10.86 -0.50 23.90
C GLY A 85 10.55 -0.58 22.40
N LEU A 86 10.79 -1.76 21.84
CA LEU A 86 10.41 -2.09 20.47
C LEU A 86 8.95 -2.55 20.42
N TYR A 87 8.17 -1.99 19.49
CA TYR A 87 6.77 -2.31 19.24
C TYR A 87 6.54 -2.49 17.74
N HIS A 88 5.66 -3.43 17.38
CA HIS A 88 5.04 -3.45 16.07
C HIS A 88 3.74 -2.65 16.13
N ALA A 89 3.45 -1.93 15.04
CA ALA A 89 2.27 -1.10 14.92
C ALA A 89 1.74 -1.19 13.49
N THR A 90 0.71 -2.02 13.30
CA THR A 90 -0.10 -2.09 12.08
C THR A 90 -1.57 -2.10 12.46
N ASN A 91 -2.46 -1.79 11.51
CA ASN A 91 -3.88 -2.12 11.70
C ASN A 91 -4.06 -3.63 11.94
N SER A 92 -5.24 -4.04 12.39
CA SER A 92 -5.57 -5.44 12.58
C SER A 92 -6.06 -6.10 11.28
N GLY A 93 -6.09 -7.43 11.28
CA GLY A 93 -6.42 -8.24 10.11
C GLY A 93 -5.21 -8.57 9.24
N SER A 94 -5.47 -9.27 8.13
CA SER A 94 -4.45 -9.59 7.12
C SER A 94 -5.11 -9.63 5.75
N THR A 95 -4.32 -9.40 4.71
CA THR A 95 -4.79 -9.42 3.34
C THR A 95 -3.65 -9.75 2.37
N THR A 96 -3.98 -10.14 1.14
CA THR A 96 -3.05 -10.12 0.01
C THR A 96 -3.10 -8.77 -0.70
N TRP A 97 -2.11 -8.45 -1.54
CA TRP A 97 -2.21 -7.24 -2.38
C TRP A 97 -3.43 -7.30 -3.31
N CYS A 98 -3.79 -8.49 -3.79
CA CYS A 98 -4.95 -8.69 -4.65
C CYS A 98 -6.27 -8.41 -3.93
N GLU A 99 -6.44 -8.93 -2.71
CA GLU A 99 -7.60 -8.66 -1.85
C GLU A 99 -7.70 -7.16 -1.51
N PHE A 100 -6.59 -6.53 -1.14
CA PHE A 100 -6.54 -5.10 -0.86
C PHE A 100 -6.96 -4.25 -2.09
N ALA A 101 -6.48 -4.61 -3.28
CA ALA A 101 -6.85 -3.92 -4.52
C ALA A 101 -8.34 -4.08 -4.85
N ARG A 102 -8.90 -5.29 -4.68
CA ARG A 102 -10.34 -5.54 -4.86
C ARG A 102 -11.17 -4.65 -3.94
N GLU A 103 -10.77 -4.55 -2.67
CA GLU A 103 -11.49 -3.74 -1.69
C GLU A 103 -11.45 -2.24 -2.02
N ILE A 104 -10.31 -1.74 -2.51
CA ILE A 104 -10.20 -0.36 -3.00
C ILE A 104 -11.19 -0.11 -4.13
N PHE A 105 -11.22 -0.97 -5.16
CA PHE A 105 -12.11 -0.78 -6.31
C PHE A 105 -13.59 -0.92 -5.92
N ARG A 106 -13.91 -1.84 -5.01
CA ARG A 106 -15.26 -2.00 -4.45
C ARG A 106 -15.72 -0.72 -3.75
N LEU A 107 -14.90 -0.16 -2.86
CA LEU A 107 -15.22 1.08 -2.12
C LEU A 107 -15.26 2.30 -3.04
N ALA A 108 -14.42 2.34 -4.08
CA ALA A 108 -14.42 3.39 -5.09
C ALA A 108 -15.55 3.25 -6.13
N LYS A 109 -16.37 2.19 -6.07
CA LYS A 109 -17.44 1.88 -7.04
C LYS A 109 -16.92 1.84 -8.48
N MET A 110 -15.72 1.32 -8.68
CA MET A 110 -15.09 1.18 -9.99
C MET A 110 -15.26 -0.25 -10.50
N ASP A 111 -15.70 -0.41 -11.74
CA ASP A 111 -15.74 -1.71 -12.41
C ASP A 111 -14.36 -2.06 -12.98
N VAL A 112 -13.56 -2.76 -12.17
CA VAL A 112 -12.20 -3.20 -12.49
C VAL A 112 -12.05 -4.67 -12.15
N GLU A 113 -11.69 -5.48 -13.14
CA GLU A 113 -11.38 -6.89 -12.96
C GLU A 113 -9.97 -7.04 -12.36
N VAL A 114 -9.88 -7.53 -11.11
CA VAL A 114 -8.60 -7.79 -10.44
C VAL A 114 -8.14 -9.21 -10.69
N ILE A 115 -7.08 -9.34 -11.48
CA ILE A 115 -6.47 -10.60 -11.89
C ILE A 115 -5.34 -10.96 -10.90
N PRO A 116 -5.46 -12.07 -10.15
CA PRO A 116 -4.39 -12.51 -9.26
C PRO A 116 -3.19 -13.00 -10.08
N ILE A 117 -1.99 -12.69 -9.61
CA ILE A 117 -0.73 -13.20 -10.15
C ILE A 117 0.19 -13.63 -9.00
N THR A 118 1.18 -14.45 -9.31
CA THR A 118 2.24 -14.85 -8.37
C THR A 118 3.38 -13.83 -8.33
N THR A 119 4.16 -13.88 -7.25
CA THR A 119 5.41 -13.12 -7.12
C THR A 119 6.39 -13.45 -8.24
N ALA A 120 6.42 -14.71 -8.70
CA ALA A 120 7.24 -15.16 -9.82
C ALA A 120 6.84 -14.47 -11.13
N GLU A 121 5.54 -14.41 -11.42
CA GLU A 121 5.00 -13.72 -12.60
C GLU A 121 5.20 -12.21 -12.55
N PHE A 122 5.22 -11.63 -11.35
CA PHE A 122 5.47 -10.19 -11.17
C PHE A 122 6.93 -9.80 -11.43
N GLY A 123 7.89 -10.70 -11.19
CA GLY A 123 9.30 -10.49 -11.56
C GLY A 123 10.02 -9.37 -10.78
N ALA A 124 9.68 -9.17 -9.50
CA ALA A 124 10.34 -8.15 -8.67
C ALA A 124 11.85 -8.42 -8.53
N LYS A 125 12.66 -7.36 -8.73
CA LYS A 125 14.13 -7.44 -8.60
C LYS A 125 14.60 -7.81 -7.19
N ALA A 126 13.86 -7.37 -6.17
CA ALA A 126 14.15 -7.68 -4.77
C ALA A 126 13.15 -8.73 -4.27
N PRO A 127 13.61 -9.82 -3.64
CA PRO A 127 12.73 -10.81 -3.06
C PRO A 127 11.92 -10.17 -1.94
N ARG A 128 10.60 -10.41 -1.94
CA ARG A 128 9.70 -10.01 -0.85
C ARG A 128 9.27 -11.25 -0.08
N PRO A 129 9.15 -11.16 1.25
CA PRO A 129 8.64 -12.28 2.03
C PRO A 129 7.19 -12.56 1.65
N ALA A 130 6.81 -13.84 1.64
CA ALA A 130 5.42 -14.27 1.40
C ALA A 130 4.48 -13.86 2.54
N TYR A 131 5.02 -13.57 3.74
CA TYR A 131 4.25 -13.22 4.92
C TYR A 131 4.93 -12.09 5.70
N SER A 132 4.23 -10.98 5.88
CA SER A 132 4.72 -9.79 6.60
C SER A 132 3.70 -9.23 7.59
N VAL A 133 2.74 -10.04 8.05
CA VAL A 133 1.79 -9.65 9.11
C VAL A 133 2.54 -9.63 10.44
N LEU A 134 2.40 -8.54 11.19
CA LEU A 134 3.12 -8.32 12.44
C LEU A 134 2.21 -8.58 13.65
N ASP A 135 2.74 -9.23 14.68
CA ASP A 135 2.07 -9.31 15.98
C ASP A 135 2.20 -7.97 16.73
N CYS A 136 1.05 -7.31 16.93
CA CYS A 136 0.92 -6.03 17.63
C CYS A 136 0.36 -6.18 19.05
N SER A 137 0.25 -7.40 19.60
CA SER A 137 -0.27 -7.70 20.93
C SER A 137 0.40 -6.88 22.04
N LYS A 138 1.72 -6.73 21.96
CA LYS A 138 2.52 -5.93 22.90
C LYS A 138 2.07 -4.47 22.92
N LEU A 139 1.89 -3.85 21.75
CA LEU A 139 1.44 -2.46 21.67
C LEU A 139 0.02 -2.33 22.22
N ALA A 140 -0.89 -3.22 21.82
CA ALA A 140 -2.28 -3.22 22.27
C ALA A 140 -2.39 -3.31 23.80
N SER A 141 -1.56 -4.13 24.43
CA SER A 141 -1.52 -4.24 25.90
C SER A 141 -1.10 -2.95 26.62
N VAL A 142 -0.31 -2.10 25.95
CA VAL A 142 0.20 -0.84 26.51
C VAL A 142 -0.78 0.31 26.28
N ILE A 143 -1.35 0.42 25.08
CA ILE A 143 -2.27 1.52 24.72
C ILE A 143 -3.74 1.21 25.04
N GLY A 144 -4.03 -0.02 25.50
CA GLY A 144 -5.35 -0.47 25.96
C GLY A 144 -6.24 -1.11 24.89
N GLU A 145 -5.86 -1.01 23.62
CA GLU A 145 -6.65 -1.54 22.49
C GLU A 145 -5.77 -1.81 21.25
N PRO A 146 -6.15 -2.76 20.38
CA PRO A 146 -5.50 -2.92 19.08
C PRO A 146 -5.85 -1.76 18.14
N LEU A 147 -5.03 -1.53 17.12
CA LEU A 147 -5.40 -0.62 16.04
C LEU A 147 -6.63 -1.18 15.27
N PRO A 148 -7.47 -0.31 14.68
CA PRO A 148 -8.67 -0.73 13.95
C PRO A 148 -8.40 -1.74 12.83
N ASP A 149 -9.43 -2.45 12.39
CA ASP A 149 -9.32 -3.34 11.23
C ASP A 149 -8.95 -2.55 9.97
N TRP A 150 -8.15 -3.14 9.09
CA TRP A 150 -7.67 -2.47 7.89
C TRP A 150 -8.81 -2.07 6.93
N HIS A 151 -9.94 -2.78 6.91
CA HIS A 151 -11.11 -2.40 6.10
C HIS A 151 -11.70 -1.09 6.59
N ASP A 152 -11.88 -0.94 7.90
CA ASP A 152 -12.39 0.30 8.50
C ASP A 152 -11.43 1.46 8.25
N ALA A 153 -10.13 1.21 8.41
CA ALA A 153 -9.09 2.19 8.15
C ALA A 153 -9.07 2.63 6.67
N LEU A 154 -9.22 1.69 5.73
CA LEU A 154 -9.30 1.97 4.30
C LEU A 154 -10.56 2.75 3.94
N ALA A 155 -11.72 2.38 4.50
CA ALA A 155 -12.98 3.08 4.28
C ALA A 155 -12.90 4.54 4.76
N ARG A 156 -12.38 4.78 5.98
CA ARG A 156 -12.12 6.14 6.49
C ARG A 156 -11.18 6.92 5.58
N TYR A 157 -10.09 6.30 5.14
CA TYR A 157 -9.12 6.94 4.25
C TYR A 157 -9.73 7.35 2.90
N LEU A 158 -10.56 6.50 2.29
CA LEU A 158 -11.19 6.82 1.01
C LEU A 158 -12.25 7.92 1.16
N ALA A 159 -13.02 7.89 2.25
CA ALA A 159 -14.01 8.93 2.55
C ALA A 159 -13.39 10.30 2.86
N SER A 160 -12.16 10.35 3.39
CA SER A 160 -11.48 11.61 3.74
C SER A 160 -10.75 12.28 2.57
N ARG A 161 -10.87 11.75 1.34
CA ARG A 161 -10.19 12.32 0.17
C ARG A 161 -10.95 13.56 -0.32
N PRO A 162 -10.27 14.69 -0.52
CA PRO A 162 -10.86 15.80 -1.28
C PRO A 162 -11.06 15.35 -2.73
N GLU A 163 -12.17 15.78 -3.33
CA GLU A 163 -12.50 15.57 -4.75
C GLU A 163 -11.55 16.33 -5.68
#